data_AF-A0A9E6WAH6-F1
#
_entry.id   AF-A0A9E6WAH6-F1
#
_cell.length_a   1.000
_cell.length_b   1.000
_cell.length_c   1.000
_cell.angle_alpha   90.00
_cell.angle_beta   90.00
_cell.angle_gamma   90.00
#
_symmetry.space_group_name_H-M   'P 1'
#
loop_
_entity.id
_entity.type
_entity.pdbx_description
1 polymer ?
#
loop_
_entity_poly.entity_id
_entity_poly.type
_entity_poly.pdbx_seq_one_letter_code
_entity_poly.pdbx_strand_id
1 'polypeptide(L)'
;MNRFLKLIVTFLFLISLFKTFAQDDLKMPNLRWYLSDDKSSYAGMLMVNQIWTRYIQNNPDYNGVEQYGDFDLGIRRSRLIFYTSLMDRVFIYTQIGADNISYQIKQNPVIQLYNAETEYIFLKDKLHVGFGLNTWNGISRYSNNRLLEF
;
A
#
# COMPACT_ATOMS: atom_id res chain seq x y z
N MET A 1 22.78 8.15 44.64
CA MET A 1 21.86 7.64 43.60
C MET A 1 21.28 6.30 44.05
N ASN A 2 19.97 6.22 44.26
CA ASN A 2 19.29 5.02 44.80
C ASN A 2 19.58 3.79 43.92
N ARG A 3 19.77 2.62 44.53
CA ARG A 3 20.03 1.35 43.81
C ARG A 3 18.97 1.08 42.72
N PHE A 4 17.74 1.49 42.98
CA PHE A 4 16.63 1.44 42.04
C PHE A 4 16.85 2.28 40.77
N LEU A 5 17.37 3.50 40.90
CA LEU A 5 17.64 4.38 39.75
C LEU A 5 18.76 3.82 38.86
N LYS A 6 19.77 3.17 39.46
CA LYS A 6 20.83 2.48 38.72
C LYS A 6 20.27 1.34 37.88
N LEU A 7 19.37 0.53 38.42
CA LEU A 7 18.74 -0.59 37.70
C LEU A 7 17.92 -0.10 36.50
N ILE A 8 17.15 0.98 36.66
CA ILE A 8 16.36 1.58 35.57
C ILE A 8 17.29 2.08 34.44
N VAL A 9 18.37 2.79 34.79
CA VAL A 9 19.30 3.32 33.79
C VAL A 9 20.02 2.19 33.05
N THR A 10 20.46 1.15 33.75
CA THR A 10 21.08 -0.03 33.12
C THR A 10 20.09 -0.75 32.21
N PHE A 11 18.83 -0.87 32.62
CA PHE A 11 17.79 -1.51 31.81
C PHE A 11 17.47 -0.71 30.53
N LEU A 12 17.36 0.62 30.61
CA LEU A 12 17.18 1.49 29.45
C LEU A 12 18.37 1.43 28.49
N PHE A 13 19.59 1.35 29.04
CA PHE A 13 20.80 1.17 28.23
C PHE A 13 20.82 -0.18 27.52
N LEU A 14 20.41 -1.26 28.19
CA LEU A 14 20.31 -2.59 27.58
C LEU A 14 19.23 -2.66 26.48
N ILE A 15 18.10 -1.98 26.66
CA ILE A 15 17.06 -1.87 25.62
C ILE A 15 17.59 -1.18 24.36
N SER A 16 18.43 -0.16 24.51
CA SER A 16 19.02 0.56 23.36
C SER A 16 20.02 -0.27 22.54
N LEU A 17 20.50 -1.40 23.08
CA LEU A 17 21.42 -2.31 22.40
C LEU A 17 20.70 -3.36 21.54
N PHE A 18 19.38 -3.52 21.69
CA PHE A 18 18.61 -4.39 20.81
C PHE A 18 18.48 -3.73 19.43
N LYS A 19 19.02 -4.39 18.40
CA LYS A 19 18.76 -4.00 17.01
C LYS A 19 17.27 -4.19 16.74
N THR A 20 16.58 -3.10 16.45
CA THR A 20 15.21 -3.16 15.92
C THR A 20 15.25 -3.81 14.55
N PHE A 21 14.56 -4.93 14.38
CA PHE A 21 14.30 -5.49 13.05
C PHE A 21 13.17 -4.68 12.44
N ALA A 22 13.46 -3.89 11.42
CA ALA A 22 12.43 -3.39 10.52
C ALA A 22 11.93 -4.57 9.69
N GLN A 23 10.65 -4.56 9.33
CA GLN A 23 10.15 -5.48 8.32
C GLN A 23 10.84 -5.13 7.00
N ASP A 24 11.58 -6.08 6.43
CA ASP A 24 12.12 -5.92 5.07
C ASP A 24 10.97 -5.67 4.10
N ASP A 25 11.20 -4.77 3.13
CA ASP A 25 10.24 -4.55 2.07
C ASP A 25 9.95 -5.88 1.37
N LEU A 26 8.66 -6.19 1.25
CA LEU A 26 8.20 -7.36 0.51
C LEU A 26 8.78 -7.28 -0.91
N LYS A 27 9.68 -8.20 -1.25
CA LYS A 27 10.11 -8.41 -2.64
C LYS A 27 8.91 -8.92 -3.42
N MET A 28 8.10 -8.00 -3.92
CA MET A 28 6.96 -8.33 -4.75
C MET A 28 7.47 -8.92 -6.07
N PRO A 29 7.07 -10.15 -6.44
CA PRO A 29 7.42 -10.70 -7.74
C PRO A 29 6.66 -9.90 -8.80
N ASN A 30 7.30 -8.85 -9.30
CA ASN A 30 6.75 -8.03 -10.34
C ASN A 30 6.90 -8.77 -11.67
N LEU A 31 5.79 -9.06 -12.34
CA LEU A 31 5.85 -9.60 -13.69
C LEU A 31 6.36 -8.49 -14.60
N ARG A 32 7.58 -8.67 -15.12
CA ARG A 32 8.28 -7.68 -15.94
C ARG A 32 8.82 -8.34 -17.20
N TRP A 33 8.51 -7.74 -18.33
CA TRP A 33 9.06 -8.08 -19.64
C TRP A 33 9.97 -6.96 -20.10
N TYR A 34 11.21 -7.31 -20.42
CA TYR A 34 12.14 -6.38 -21.05
C TYR A 34 11.79 -6.25 -22.53
N LEU A 35 11.66 -5.00 -22.98
CA LEU A 35 11.36 -4.64 -24.36
C LEU A 35 12.65 -4.39 -25.16
N SER A 36 13.78 -4.30 -24.47
CA SER A 36 15.10 -4.05 -25.04
C SER A 36 16.16 -4.96 -24.40
N ASP A 37 17.20 -5.28 -25.16
CA ASP A 37 18.30 -6.17 -24.71
C ASP A 37 19.12 -5.54 -23.57
N ASP A 38 19.23 -4.22 -23.57
CA ASP A 38 19.91 -3.42 -22.53
C ASP A 38 19.06 -3.27 -21.24
N LYS A 39 17.81 -3.77 -21.25
CA LYS A 39 16.85 -3.69 -20.15
C LYS A 39 16.40 -2.27 -19.77
N SER A 40 16.73 -1.24 -20.56
CA SER A 40 16.30 0.15 -20.34
C SER A 40 14.80 0.37 -20.59
N SER A 41 14.21 -0.50 -21.41
CA SER A 41 12.77 -0.49 -21.68
C SER A 41 12.13 -1.75 -21.13
N TYR A 42 11.09 -1.60 -20.33
CA TYR A 42 10.36 -2.72 -19.76
C TYR A 42 8.90 -2.37 -19.52
N ALA A 43 8.04 -3.37 -19.70
CA ALA A 43 6.63 -3.30 -19.30
C ALA A 43 6.36 -4.36 -18.24
N GLY A 44 5.38 -4.12 -17.40
CA GLY A 44 5.02 -5.08 -16.38
C GLY A 44 3.61 -4.90 -15.84
N MET A 45 3.21 -5.91 -15.09
CA MET A 45 1.90 -5.98 -14.47
C MET A 45 2.05 -6.41 -13.01
N LEU A 46 1.27 -5.80 -12.13
CA LEU A 46 1.19 -6.15 -10.72
C LEU A 46 -0.27 -6.29 -10.32
N MET A 47 -0.60 -7.35 -9.59
CA MET A 47 -1.89 -7.51 -8.95
C MET A 47 -1.71 -7.39 -7.44
N VAL A 48 -2.52 -6.55 -6.80
CA VAL A 48 -2.49 -6.34 -5.36
C VAL A 48 -3.88 -6.58 -4.80
N ASN A 49 -3.97 -7.53 -3.86
CA ASN A 49 -5.20 -7.85 -3.16
C ASN A 49 -5.02 -7.64 -1.66
N GLN A 50 -5.85 -6.79 -1.08
CA GLN A 50 -5.95 -6.56 0.35
C GLN A 50 -7.28 -7.12 0.83
N ILE A 51 -7.21 -8.18 1.64
CA ILE A 51 -8.36 -8.86 2.22
C ILE A 51 -8.41 -8.53 3.72
N TRP A 52 -9.60 -8.23 4.23
CA TRP A 52 -9.87 -7.98 5.63
C TRP A 52 -10.76 -9.10 6.18
N THR A 53 -10.32 -9.66 7.30
CA THR A 53 -11.07 -10.56 8.16
C THR A 53 -11.16 -9.90 9.53
N ARG A 54 -12.39 -9.67 10.01
CA ARG A 54 -12.63 -8.87 11.22
C ARG A 54 -13.66 -9.55 12.09
N TYR A 55 -13.40 -9.60 13.38
CA TYR A 55 -14.43 -9.83 14.39
C TYR A 55 -14.74 -8.50 15.06
N ILE A 56 -16.02 -8.15 15.14
CA ILE A 56 -16.51 -6.86 15.60
C ILE A 56 -17.36 -7.11 16.84
N GLN A 57 -16.95 -6.55 17.97
CA GLN A 57 -17.81 -6.47 19.14
C GLN A 57 -18.70 -5.23 18.99
N ASN A 58 -20.00 -5.46 18.85
CA ASN A 58 -20.96 -4.39 18.65
C ASN A 58 -21.33 -3.73 19.98
N ASN A 59 -21.56 -2.42 19.93
CA ASN A 59 -22.13 -1.68 21.05
C ASN A 59 -23.64 -1.89 21.13
N PRO A 60 -24.22 -1.55 22.30
CA PRO A 60 -25.60 -1.15 22.51
C PRO A 60 -26.36 -0.69 21.26
N ASP A 61 -27.55 -1.19 20.92
CA ASP A 61 -28.40 -0.41 20.00
C ASP A 61 -28.85 0.92 20.65
N TYR A 62 -29.59 1.76 19.91
CA TYR A 62 -30.04 3.04 20.46
C TYR A 62 -31.00 2.91 21.66
N ASN A 63 -31.61 1.74 21.85
CA ASN A 63 -32.47 1.41 22.98
C ASN A 63 -31.71 0.70 24.12
N GLY A 64 -30.40 0.48 23.99
CA GLY A 64 -29.57 -0.22 24.96
C GLY A 64 -29.67 -1.75 24.89
N VAL A 65 -30.24 -2.31 23.82
CA VAL A 65 -30.32 -3.77 23.62
C VAL A 65 -28.98 -4.29 23.14
N GLU A 66 -28.41 -5.22 23.91
CA GLU A 66 -27.14 -5.88 23.58
C GLU A 66 -27.18 -6.49 22.18
N GLN A 67 -26.10 -6.28 21.43
CA GLN A 67 -25.91 -6.80 20.09
C GLN A 67 -24.88 -7.92 20.11
N TYR A 68 -25.15 -8.98 19.35
CA TYR A 68 -24.18 -10.05 19.15
C TYR A 68 -22.95 -9.53 18.40
N GLY A 69 -21.80 -10.16 18.61
CA GLY A 69 -20.59 -9.84 17.85
C GLY A 69 -20.70 -10.30 16.40
N ASP A 70 -20.23 -9.48 15.49
CA ASP A 70 -20.28 -9.72 14.04
C ASP A 70 -18.93 -10.20 13.50
N PHE A 71 -19.00 -10.92 12.38
CA PHE A 71 -17.82 -11.27 11.60
C PHE A 71 -17.93 -10.62 10.23
N ASP A 72 -16.89 -9.90 9.80
CA ASP A 72 -16.82 -9.29 8.49
C ASP A 72 -15.64 -9.85 7.67
N LEU A 73 -15.97 -10.26 6.45
CA LEU A 73 -15.03 -10.69 5.44
C LEU A 73 -15.22 -9.81 4.20
N GLY A 74 -14.17 -9.11 3.80
CA GLY A 74 -14.24 -8.23 2.64
C GLY A 74 -12.90 -8.04 1.95
N ILE A 75 -12.96 -7.78 0.66
CA ILE A 75 -11.83 -7.29 -0.13
C ILE A 75 -11.81 -5.78 0.02
N ARG A 76 -10.84 -5.27 0.80
CA ARG A 76 -10.70 -3.83 1.03
C ARG A 76 -10.23 -3.10 -0.22
N ARG A 77 -9.28 -3.70 -0.95
CA ARG A 77 -8.75 -3.22 -2.24
C ARG A 77 -8.35 -4.42 -3.10
N SER A 78 -8.83 -4.47 -4.33
CA SER A 78 -8.24 -5.29 -5.39
C SER A 78 -7.79 -4.34 -6.48
N ARG A 79 -6.51 -4.44 -6.88
CA ARG A 79 -5.88 -3.56 -7.86
C ARG A 79 -5.13 -4.38 -8.90
N LEU A 80 -5.28 -3.95 -10.14
CA LEU A 80 -4.44 -4.35 -11.25
C LEU A 80 -3.70 -3.12 -11.74
N ILE A 81 -2.38 -3.21 -11.75
CA ILE A 81 -1.49 -2.13 -12.13
C ILE A 81 -0.72 -2.57 -13.35
N PHE A 82 -0.71 -1.70 -14.35
CA PHE A 82 0.14 -1.81 -15.52
C PHE A 82 1.15 -0.67 -15.48
N TYR A 83 2.39 -0.99 -15.73
CA TYR A 83 3.45 0.00 -15.79
C TYR A 83 4.37 -0.28 -16.96
N THR A 84 4.93 0.78 -17.54
CA THR A 84 5.99 0.66 -18.54
C THR A 84 6.98 1.79 -18.37
N SER A 85 8.26 1.44 -18.45
CA SER A 85 9.37 2.38 -18.57
C SER A 85 9.95 2.23 -19.96
N LEU A 86 10.08 3.33 -20.69
CA LEU A 86 10.64 3.36 -22.04
C LEU A 86 11.92 4.18 -21.99
N MET A 87 13.02 3.53 -22.39
CA MET A 87 14.35 4.14 -22.56
C MET A 87 14.86 4.90 -21.32
N ASP A 88 14.46 4.48 -20.12
CA ASP A 88 14.72 5.21 -18.85
C ASP A 88 14.30 6.70 -18.86
N ARG A 89 13.37 7.08 -19.75
CA ARG A 89 12.96 8.49 -19.97
C ARG A 89 11.48 8.71 -19.84
N VAL A 90 10.66 7.75 -20.22
CA VAL A 90 9.20 7.88 -20.16
C VAL A 90 8.66 6.76 -19.32
N PHE A 91 7.90 7.11 -18.30
CA PHE A 91 7.23 6.17 -17.44
C PHE A 91 5.71 6.33 -17.57
N ILE A 92 4.98 5.23 -17.72
CA ILE A 92 3.53 5.23 -17.83
C ILE A 92 2.99 4.29 -16.76
N TYR A 93 1.98 4.76 -16.02
CA TYR A 93 1.37 4.03 -14.92
C TYR A 93 -0.16 4.09 -15.01
N THR A 94 -0.77 2.93 -15.03
CA THR A 94 -2.23 2.78 -15.02
C THR A 94 -2.64 1.82 -13.93
N GLN A 95 -3.55 2.26 -13.07
CA GLN A 95 -4.12 1.44 -12.00
C GLN A 95 -5.63 1.40 -12.11
N ILE A 96 -6.17 0.19 -12.22
CA ILE A 96 -7.59 -0.09 -12.16
C ILE A 96 -7.90 -1.04 -11.01
N GLY A 97 -9.16 -1.06 -10.57
CA GLY A 97 -9.58 -2.08 -9.62
C GLY A 97 -10.90 -1.78 -8.94
N ALA A 98 -11.18 -2.51 -7.87
CA ALA A 98 -12.40 -2.36 -7.09
C ALA A 98 -12.09 -2.23 -5.61
N ASP A 99 -12.94 -1.49 -4.90
CA ASP A 99 -12.81 -1.20 -3.48
C ASP A 99 -14.01 -1.67 -2.68
N ASN A 100 -13.71 -2.01 -1.43
CA ASN A 100 -14.70 -2.23 -0.38
C ASN A 100 -15.80 -3.23 -0.78
N ILE A 101 -15.38 -4.38 -1.32
CA ILE A 101 -16.28 -5.47 -1.65
C ILE A 101 -16.45 -6.32 -0.38
N SER A 102 -17.67 -6.39 0.16
CA SER A 102 -18.01 -7.25 1.29
C SER A 102 -19.24 -8.07 0.95
N TYR A 103 -19.38 -9.24 1.56
CA TYR A 103 -20.53 -10.13 1.37
C TYR A 103 -21.86 -9.48 1.80
N GLN A 104 -21.81 -8.46 2.67
CA GLN A 104 -22.96 -7.71 3.15
C GLN A 104 -23.52 -6.74 2.10
N ILE A 105 -22.73 -6.40 1.07
CA ILE A 105 -23.11 -5.42 0.06
C ILE A 105 -23.86 -6.14 -1.06
N LYS A 106 -25.14 -5.78 -1.26
CA LYS A 106 -25.98 -6.33 -2.35
C LYS A 106 -25.68 -5.72 -3.73
N GLN A 107 -24.85 -4.68 -3.79
CA GLN A 107 -24.52 -3.99 -5.04
C GLN A 107 -23.36 -4.68 -5.75
N ASN A 108 -23.42 -4.71 -7.09
CA ASN A 108 -22.35 -5.27 -7.89
C ASN A 108 -21.06 -4.44 -7.73
N PRO A 109 -19.89 -5.08 -7.61
CA PRO A 109 -18.61 -4.38 -7.50
C PRO A 109 -18.35 -3.54 -8.76
N VAL A 110 -17.97 -2.28 -8.57
CA VAL A 110 -17.61 -1.36 -9.66
C VAL A 110 -16.11 -1.31 -9.81
N ILE A 111 -15.64 -1.56 -11.04
CA ILE A 111 -14.24 -1.36 -11.41
C ILE A 111 -14.04 0.13 -11.74
N GLN A 112 -13.07 0.74 -11.09
CA GLN A 112 -12.73 2.15 -11.22
C GLN A 112 -11.29 2.29 -11.73
N LEU A 113 -11.06 3.38 -12.46
CA LEU A 113 -9.73 3.86 -12.83
C LEU A 113 -9.22 4.76 -11.71
N TYR A 114 -8.15 4.35 -11.05
CA TYR A 114 -7.55 5.08 -9.93
C TYR A 114 -6.43 5.99 -10.43
N ASN A 115 -5.44 5.43 -11.13
CA ASN A 115 -4.37 6.21 -11.74
C ASN A 115 -4.34 5.98 -13.25
N ALA A 116 -4.04 7.04 -13.99
CA ALA A 116 -3.69 7.02 -15.39
C ALA A 116 -2.76 8.21 -15.63
N GLU A 117 -1.47 7.95 -15.54
CA GLU A 117 -0.44 8.99 -15.55
C GLU A 117 0.75 8.63 -16.42
N THR A 118 1.43 9.67 -16.87
CA THR A 118 2.65 9.57 -17.66
C THR A 118 3.66 10.58 -17.13
N GLU A 119 4.88 10.13 -16.91
CA GLU A 119 5.99 10.90 -16.36
C GLU A 119 7.16 10.90 -17.34
N TYR A 120 7.79 12.05 -17.47
CA TYR A 120 9.06 12.21 -18.18
C TYR A 120 10.19 12.39 -17.16
N ILE A 121 11.19 11.53 -17.26
CA ILE A 121 12.36 11.47 -16.40
C ILE A 121 13.46 12.34 -17.01
N PHE A 122 13.66 13.54 -16.46
CA PHE A 122 14.72 14.45 -16.89
C PHE A 122 16.07 14.04 -16.31
N LEU A 123 16.07 13.72 -15.03
CA LEU A 123 17.26 13.35 -14.27
C LEU A 123 16.90 12.15 -13.41
N LYS A 124 17.27 10.95 -13.86
CA LYS A 124 17.11 9.65 -13.18
C LYS A 124 16.30 9.72 -11.88
N ASP A 125 16.92 9.89 -10.73
CA ASP A 125 16.23 9.82 -9.44
C ASP A 125 15.94 11.21 -8.82
N LYS A 126 16.13 12.28 -9.59
CA LYS A 126 16.10 13.68 -9.09
C LYS A 126 14.94 14.49 -9.62
N LEU A 127 14.59 14.33 -10.90
CA LEU A 127 13.58 15.16 -11.54
C LEU A 127 12.75 14.36 -12.53
N HIS A 128 11.48 14.27 -12.18
CA HIS A 128 10.41 13.65 -12.95
C HIS A 128 9.32 14.70 -13.08
N VAL A 129 8.76 14.84 -14.28
CA VAL A 129 7.59 15.70 -14.50
C VAL A 129 6.54 14.87 -15.18
N GLY A 130 5.40 14.73 -14.54
CA GLY A 130 4.28 13.96 -15.06
C GLY A 130 2.98 14.74 -15.07
N PHE A 131 2.03 14.17 -15.80
CA PHE A 131 0.65 14.62 -15.82
C PHE A 131 -0.27 13.41 -15.90
N GLY A 132 -1.49 13.58 -15.41
CA GLY A 132 -2.52 12.55 -15.47
C GLY A 132 -3.37 12.51 -14.22
N LEU A 133 -4.17 11.45 -14.14
CA LEU A 133 -4.96 11.13 -12.97
C LEU A 133 -4.07 10.38 -11.97
N ASN A 134 -3.93 10.94 -10.78
CA ASN A 134 -3.16 10.34 -9.69
C ASN A 134 -4.00 10.37 -8.39
N THR A 135 -3.99 9.27 -7.64
CA THR A 135 -4.68 9.11 -6.35
C THR A 135 -3.88 9.57 -5.12
N TRP A 136 -2.79 10.31 -5.31
CA TRP A 136 -1.96 10.83 -4.23
C TRP A 136 -2.73 11.89 -3.44
N ASN A 137 -3.03 11.56 -2.18
CA ASN A 137 -3.81 12.37 -1.26
C ASN A 137 -2.91 13.13 -0.24
N GLY A 138 -1.70 13.52 -0.63
CA GLY A 138 -0.81 14.36 0.18
C GLY A 138 -0.04 13.60 1.28
N ILE A 139 -0.07 14.07 2.53
CA ILE A 139 0.75 13.53 3.64
C ILE A 139 0.11 12.31 4.33
N SER A 140 -1.16 12.01 4.05
CA SER A 140 -1.87 10.89 4.69
C SER A 140 -1.28 9.53 4.28
N ARG A 141 -0.47 8.95 5.17
CA ARG A 141 0.19 7.64 4.96
C ARG A 141 -0.82 6.48 4.89
N TYR A 142 -2.00 6.62 5.48
CA TYR A 142 -3.04 5.59 5.44
C TYR A 142 -3.87 5.61 4.15
N SER A 143 -3.96 6.78 3.50
CA SER A 143 -4.70 6.95 2.25
C SER A 143 -3.82 6.62 1.04
N ASN A 144 -2.52 6.94 1.13
CA ASN A 144 -1.56 6.71 0.07
C ASN A 144 -0.99 5.30 0.16
N ASN A 145 -1.42 4.42 -0.73
CA ASN A 145 -0.80 3.12 -0.91
C ASN A 145 0.22 3.21 -2.04
N ARG A 146 1.51 3.36 -1.70
CA ARG A 146 2.60 3.35 -2.68
C ARG A 146 2.94 1.90 -3.01
N LEU A 147 2.37 1.38 -4.09
CA LEU A 147 2.50 -0.03 -4.49
C LEU A 147 3.69 -0.30 -5.40
N LEU A 148 4.22 0.74 -6.05
CA LEU A 148 5.47 0.70 -6.79
C LEU A 148 6.28 1.93 -6.38
N GLU A 149 7.55 1.72 -6.08
CA GLU A 149 8.53 2.78 -5.89
C GLU A 149 9.36 2.89 -7.16
N PHE A 150 9.53 4.11 -7.66
CA PHE A 150 10.45 4.45 -8.73
C PHE A 150 11.36 5.57 -8.23
#